data_AF-A0A6C0JQC0-F1
#
_entry.id   AF-A0A6C0JQC0-F1
#
_cell.length_a   1.000
_cell.length_b   1.000
_cell.length_c   1.000
_cell.angle_alpha   90.00
_cell.angle_beta   90.00
_cell.angle_gamma   90.00
#
_symmetry.space_group_name_H-M   'P 1'
#
loop_
_entity.id
_entity.type
_entity.pdbx_description
1 polymer ?
#
loop_
_entity_poly.entity_id
_entity_poly.type
_entity_poly.pdbx_seq_one_letter_code
_entity_poly.pdbx_strand_id
1 'polypeptide(L)'
;MKCEHCNNTFKNNSILRHHQKTAKYCLSIQKKKGVSVSSLYNCQYCNRSMSQKIDLDRHYLSCKKKTEYGIRNEYEEKVSILTEKLTEKDEIINELKLHIEKLQDKLENIAIHAVKRSTVTNNVSNKTQINNIIQKMDPVTQKHLIDHAPNLTIEHVQKGASGYAEYALEYPLKDRVVCVDYARRKIKFKDQEGNVITDPEMAKLAPMFFENIKKKSSELVYGLNNQEMDSSMFEQVAKLFNTNADVKNCSEGIKSEFFHDFVKHVCSGSVVE
;
A
#
# COMPACT_ATOMS: atom_id res chain seq x y z
N MET A 1 -69.64 8.49 39.26
CA MET A 1 -68.78 7.83 40.29
C MET A 1 -67.61 8.73 40.62
N LYS A 2 -67.22 8.87 41.88
CA LYS A 2 -66.20 9.84 42.32
C LYS A 2 -64.91 9.13 42.75
N CYS A 3 -63.75 9.65 42.36
CA CYS A 3 -62.46 9.12 42.79
C CYS A 3 -62.15 9.55 44.23
N GLU A 4 -61.89 8.60 45.11
CA GLU A 4 -61.63 8.84 46.54
C GLU A 4 -60.28 9.53 46.80
N HIS A 5 -59.37 9.51 45.83
CA HIS A 5 -58.04 10.09 45.98
C HIS A 5 -58.00 11.55 45.52
N CYS A 6 -58.67 11.88 44.41
CA CYS A 6 -58.61 13.22 43.80
C CYS A 6 -59.97 13.90 43.62
N ASN A 7 -61.06 13.30 44.07
CA ASN A 7 -62.42 13.83 44.03
C ASN A 7 -63.02 14.11 42.65
N ASN A 8 -62.36 13.72 41.55
CA ASN A 8 -62.92 13.85 40.20
C ASN A 8 -64.07 12.87 39.94
N THR A 9 -65.04 13.30 39.14
CA THR A 9 -66.24 12.52 38.79
C THR A 9 -66.11 11.88 37.41
N PHE A 10 -66.53 10.62 37.29
CA PHE A 10 -66.44 9.79 36.09
C PHE A 10 -67.80 9.18 35.73
N LYS A 11 -68.00 8.96 34.42
CA LYS A 11 -69.24 8.46 33.82
C LYS A 11 -69.56 7.01 34.20
N ASN A 12 -68.56 6.16 34.38
CA ASN A 12 -68.72 4.75 34.74
C ASN A 12 -67.52 4.19 35.51
N ASN A 13 -67.67 2.96 36.02
CA ASN A 13 -66.68 2.29 36.88
C ASN A 13 -65.38 1.97 36.12
N SER A 14 -65.47 1.60 34.85
CA SER A 14 -64.30 1.25 34.03
C SER A 14 -63.37 2.44 33.85
N ILE A 15 -63.93 3.62 33.57
CA ILE A 15 -63.16 4.87 33.43
C ILE A 15 -62.55 5.27 34.77
N LEU A 16 -63.31 5.17 35.88
CA LEU A 16 -62.78 5.44 37.22
C LEU A 16 -61.60 4.52 37.57
N ARG A 17 -61.73 3.22 37.31
CA ARG A 17 -60.66 2.23 37.54
C ARG A 17 -59.44 2.51 36.68
N HIS A 18 -59.63 2.85 35.41
CA HIS A 18 -58.53 3.23 34.53
C HIS A 18 -57.83 4.48 35.05
N HIS A 19 -58.59 5.51 35.40
CA HIS A 19 -58.08 6.76 35.99
C HIS A 19 -57.25 6.50 37.25
N GLN A 20 -57.75 5.72 38.21
CA GLN A 20 -57.04 5.40 39.46
C GLN A 20 -55.69 4.70 39.19
N LYS A 21 -55.61 3.89 38.12
CA LYS A 21 -54.40 3.14 37.75
C LYS A 21 -53.41 3.93 36.91
N THR A 22 -53.86 4.90 36.12
CA THR A 22 -53.02 5.51 35.07
C THR A 22 -52.78 7.01 35.21
N ALA A 23 -53.63 7.73 35.94
CA ALA A 23 -53.51 9.18 36.06
C ALA A 23 -52.39 9.58 37.03
N LYS A 24 -51.30 10.15 36.50
CA LYS A 24 -50.07 10.49 37.25
C LYS A 24 -50.33 11.27 38.54
N TYR A 25 -51.17 12.30 38.49
CA TYR A 25 -51.48 13.12 39.67
C TYR A 25 -52.26 12.32 40.73
N CYS A 26 -53.17 11.45 40.31
CA CYS A 26 -53.94 10.58 41.21
C CYS A 26 -53.04 9.53 41.86
N LEU A 27 -52.12 8.93 41.11
CA LEU A 27 -51.10 8.00 41.62
C LEU A 27 -50.16 8.68 42.63
N SER A 28 -49.76 9.93 42.38
CA SER A 28 -48.95 10.71 43.34
C SER A 28 -49.69 10.95 44.65
N ILE A 29 -51.01 11.21 44.60
CA ILE A 29 -51.83 11.37 45.81
C ILE A 29 -52.00 10.03 46.55
N GLN A 30 -52.22 8.94 45.83
CA GLN A 30 -52.28 7.58 46.40
C GLN A 30 -50.99 7.23 47.14
N LYS A 31 -49.83 7.48 46.52
CA LYS A 31 -48.50 7.24 47.13
C LYS A 31 -48.28 8.07 48.39
N LYS A 32 -48.67 9.35 48.40
CA LYS A 32 -48.60 10.22 49.58
C LYS A 32 -49.49 9.76 50.73
N LYS A 33 -50.61 9.10 50.41
CA LYS A 33 -51.55 8.52 51.38
C LYS A 33 -51.14 7.11 51.86
N GLY A 34 -49.95 6.63 51.50
CA GLY A 34 -49.47 5.29 51.88
C GLY A 34 -50.16 4.14 51.15
N VAL A 35 -50.92 4.42 50.08
CA VAL A 35 -51.60 3.40 49.28
C VAL A 35 -50.59 2.74 48.34
N SER A 36 -50.59 1.41 48.30
CA SER A 36 -49.80 0.64 47.32
C SER A 36 -50.30 0.96 45.90
N VAL A 37 -49.46 1.61 45.10
CA VAL A 37 -49.77 1.95 43.70
C VAL A 37 -49.36 0.82 42.76
N SER A 38 -50.12 0.65 41.68
CA SER A 38 -49.82 -0.35 40.64
C SER A 38 -48.42 -0.13 40.04
N SER A 39 -47.72 -1.21 39.70
CA SER A 39 -46.36 -1.19 39.16
C SER A 39 -46.23 -0.23 37.98
N LEU A 40 -45.35 0.76 38.12
CA LEU A 40 -45.00 1.69 37.04
C LEU A 40 -44.05 1.01 36.04
N TYR A 41 -44.15 1.41 34.78
CA TYR A 41 -43.27 0.97 33.70
C TYR A 41 -42.03 1.87 33.67
N ASN A 42 -40.87 1.32 34.02
CA ASN A 42 -39.62 2.08 34.14
C ASN A 42 -38.75 1.93 32.89
N CYS A 43 -38.16 3.04 32.45
CA CYS A 43 -37.13 3.03 31.41
C CYS A 43 -35.79 2.59 31.97
N GLN A 44 -35.21 1.52 31.41
CA GLN A 44 -33.91 0.98 31.84
C GLN A 44 -32.71 1.91 31.60
N TYR A 45 -32.88 2.96 30.78
CA TYR A 45 -31.78 3.86 30.41
C TYR A 45 -31.79 5.21 31.14
N CYS A 46 -32.97 5.73 31.51
CA CYS A 46 -33.09 7.06 32.12
C CYS A 46 -33.90 7.10 33.41
N ASN A 47 -34.28 5.93 33.95
CA ASN A 47 -35.02 5.78 35.21
C ASN A 47 -36.35 6.56 35.26
N ARG A 48 -36.91 6.97 34.12
CA ARG A 48 -38.24 7.57 34.04
C ARG A 48 -39.32 6.50 34.18
N SER A 49 -40.31 6.77 35.02
CA SER A 49 -41.47 5.90 35.24
C SER A 49 -42.70 6.40 34.47
N MET A 50 -43.35 5.51 33.75
CA MET A 50 -44.60 5.74 33.03
C MET A 50 -45.73 4.91 33.63
N SER A 51 -46.95 5.42 33.57
CA SER A 51 -48.13 4.76 34.13
C SER A 51 -48.75 3.72 33.19
N GLN A 52 -48.37 3.74 31.91
CA GLN A 52 -48.81 2.76 30.91
C GLN A 52 -47.63 2.26 30.07
N LYS A 53 -47.75 1.02 29.56
CA LYS A 53 -46.74 0.42 28.68
C LYS A 53 -46.56 1.19 27.37
N ILE A 54 -47.66 1.63 26.75
CA ILE A 54 -47.63 2.39 25.49
C ILE A 54 -46.83 3.69 25.60
N ASP A 55 -46.87 4.32 26.77
CA ASP A 55 -46.11 5.54 27.04
C ASP A 55 -44.61 5.26 27.22
N LEU A 56 -44.25 4.09 27.77
CA LEU A 56 -42.86 3.62 27.83
C LEU A 56 -42.33 3.30 26.42
N ASP A 57 -43.13 2.64 25.59
CA ASP A 57 -42.74 2.30 24.21
C ASP A 57 -42.51 3.58 23.38
N ARG A 58 -43.40 4.56 23.48
CA ARG A 58 -43.21 5.89 22.86
C ARG A 58 -42.00 6.62 23.42
N HIS A 59 -41.78 6.53 24.73
CA HIS A 59 -40.60 7.11 25.36
C HIS A 59 -39.31 6.52 24.79
N TYR A 60 -39.24 5.22 24.52
CA TYR A 60 -38.04 4.60 23.93
C TYR A 60 -37.66 5.16 22.57
N LEU A 61 -38.61 5.68 21.79
CA LEU A 61 -38.33 6.29 20.48
C LEU A 61 -37.61 7.65 20.60
N SER A 62 -37.70 8.30 21.75
CA SER A 62 -37.15 9.66 22.01
C SER A 62 -36.24 9.71 23.23
N CYS A 63 -35.89 8.56 23.81
CA CYS A 63 -35.07 8.48 25.01
C CYS A 63 -33.60 8.74 24.69
N LYS A 64 -33.12 9.95 24.98
CA LYS A 64 -31.71 10.35 24.77
C LYS A 64 -30.71 9.37 25.38
N LYS A 65 -30.97 8.87 26.60
CA LYS A 65 -30.09 7.90 27.28
C LYS A 65 -30.03 6.54 26.57
N LYS A 66 -31.12 6.12 25.92
CA LYS A 66 -31.11 4.91 25.08
C LYS A 66 -30.24 5.13 23.84
N THR A 67 -30.34 6.29 23.20
CA THR A 67 -29.51 6.65 22.06
C THR A 67 -28.04 6.72 22.45
N GLU A 68 -27.69 7.39 23.55
CA GLU A 68 -26.33 7.44 24.10
C GLU A 68 -25.77 6.04 24.37
N TYR A 69 -26.57 5.14 24.94
CA TYR A 69 -26.19 3.76 25.19
C TYR A 69 -25.91 2.99 23.89
N GLY A 70 -26.78 3.13 22.87
CA GLY A 70 -26.56 2.50 21.56
C GLY A 70 -25.28 2.98 20.88
N ILE A 71 -25.05 4.29 20.89
CA ILE A 71 -23.82 4.89 20.34
C ILE A 71 -22.59 4.38 21.08
N ARG A 72 -22.64 4.33 22.42
CA ARG A 72 -21.53 3.82 23.23
C ARG A 72 -21.18 2.38 22.87
N ASN A 73 -22.17 1.49 22.80
CA ASN A 73 -21.94 0.09 22.46
C ASN A 73 -21.32 -0.06 21.05
N GLU A 74 -21.79 0.73 20.08
CA GLU A 74 -21.21 0.72 18.72
C GLU A 74 -19.73 1.17 18.73
N TYR A 75 -19.39 2.19 19.54
CA TYR A 75 -17.99 2.60 19.70
C TYR A 75 -17.14 1.57 20.45
N GLU A 76 -17.67 0.94 21.50
CA GLU A 76 -16.98 -0.11 22.24
C GLU A 76 -16.65 -1.32 21.33
N GLU A 77 -17.58 -1.72 20.47
CA GLU A 77 -17.36 -2.78 19.47
C GLU A 77 -16.28 -2.38 18.46
N LYS A 78 -16.34 -1.16 17.91
CA LYS A 78 -15.31 -0.65 16.98
C LYS A 78 -13.93 -0.59 17.64
N VAL A 79 -13.85 -0.15 18.89
CA VAL A 79 -12.59 -0.11 19.64
C VAL A 79 -12.04 -1.52 19.83
N SER A 80 -12.88 -2.49 20.20
CA SER A 80 -12.46 -3.89 20.33
C SER A 80 -11.84 -4.44 19.04
N ILE A 81 -12.49 -4.22 17.89
CA ILE A 81 -11.99 -4.66 16.58
C ILE A 81 -10.67 -3.96 16.22
N LEU A 82 -10.55 -2.66 16.49
CA LEU A 82 -9.32 -1.92 16.22
C LEU A 82 -8.15 -2.37 17.11
N THR A 83 -8.42 -2.70 18.38
CA THR A 83 -7.42 -3.25 19.29
C THR A 83 -6.91 -4.61 18.80
N GLU A 84 -7.80 -5.51 18.35
CA GLU A 84 -7.42 -6.81 17.79
C GLU A 84 -6.55 -6.67 16.53
N LYS A 85 -6.89 -5.74 15.64
CA LYS A 85 -6.07 -5.44 14.45
C LYS A 85 -4.72 -4.84 14.79
N LEU A 86 -4.61 -4.06 15.87
CA LEU A 86 -3.34 -3.53 16.34
C LEU A 86 -2.45 -4.64 16.89
N THR A 87 -3.01 -5.55 17.69
CA THR A 87 -2.25 -6.69 18.23
C THR A 87 -1.72 -7.59 17.11
N GLU A 88 -2.52 -7.89 16.09
CA GLU A 88 -2.07 -8.67 14.92
C GLU A 88 -0.90 -7.97 14.18
N LYS A 89 -0.98 -6.64 14.02
CA LYS A 89 0.09 -5.86 13.40
C LYS A 89 1.37 -5.87 14.24
N ASP A 90 1.27 -5.79 15.55
CA ASP A 90 2.43 -5.84 16.45
C ASP A 90 3.12 -7.22 16.39
N GLU A 91 2.36 -8.31 16.29
CA GLU A 91 2.90 -9.65 16.09
C GLU A 91 3.68 -9.75 14.78
N ILE A 92 3.10 -9.28 13.67
CA ILE A 92 3.77 -9.26 12.35
C ILE A 92 5.06 -8.43 12.41
N ILE A 93 5.03 -7.26 13.06
CA ILE A 93 6.22 -6.41 13.21
C ILE A 93 7.33 -7.14 13.97
N ASN A 94 6.98 -7.90 15.01
CA ASN A 94 7.96 -8.68 15.77
C ASN A 94 8.55 -9.82 14.93
N GLU A 95 7.74 -10.52 14.13
CA GLU A 95 8.24 -11.54 13.21
C GLU A 95 9.20 -10.95 12.16
N LEU A 96 8.86 -9.79 11.59
CA LEU A 96 9.72 -9.10 10.62
C LEU A 96 11.05 -8.67 11.24
N LYS A 97 11.04 -8.17 12.48
CA LYS A 97 12.27 -7.83 13.20
C LYS A 97 13.18 -9.05 13.41
N LEU A 98 12.60 -10.19 13.82
CA LEU A 98 13.35 -11.45 13.97
C LEU A 98 13.92 -11.93 12.62
N HIS A 99 13.20 -11.72 11.52
CA HIS A 99 13.70 -12.07 10.19
C HIS A 99 14.88 -11.18 9.77
N ILE A 100 14.80 -9.86 10.04
CA ILE A 100 15.88 -8.91 9.76
C ILE A 100 17.15 -9.30 10.53
N GLU A 101 17.03 -9.63 11.82
CA GLU A 101 18.16 -10.07 12.65
C GLU A 101 18.83 -11.32 12.06
N LYS A 102 18.04 -12.34 11.68
CA LYS A 102 18.56 -13.55 11.02
C LYS A 102 19.26 -13.25 9.68
N LEU A 103 18.78 -12.27 8.93
CA LEU A 103 19.42 -11.85 7.67
C LEU A 103 20.73 -11.11 7.93
N GLN A 104 20.77 -10.25 8.95
CA GLN A 104 21.98 -9.56 9.39
C GLN A 104 23.07 -10.55 9.82
N ASP A 105 22.72 -11.56 10.63
CA ASP A 105 23.64 -12.63 11.02
C ASP A 105 24.19 -13.40 9.82
N LYS A 106 23.35 -13.71 8.83
CA LYS A 106 23.80 -14.37 7.60
C LYS A 106 24.76 -13.50 6.80
N LEU A 107 24.49 -12.19 6.71
CA LEU A 107 25.38 -11.25 6.02
C LEU A 107 26.73 -11.13 6.74
N GLU A 108 26.74 -11.07 8.07
CA GLU A 108 27.96 -11.05 8.86
C GLU A 108 28.79 -12.33 8.66
N ASN A 109 28.15 -13.50 8.71
CA ASN A 109 28.82 -14.77 8.45
C ASN A 109 29.41 -14.83 7.03
N ILE A 110 28.68 -14.39 6.01
CA ILE A 110 29.19 -14.29 4.62
C ILE A 110 30.40 -13.34 4.56
N ALA A 111 30.35 -12.19 5.23
CA ALA A 111 31.45 -11.23 5.25
C ALA A 111 32.71 -11.84 5.90
N ILE A 112 32.57 -12.52 7.05
CA ILE A 112 33.68 -13.20 7.74
C ILE A 112 34.29 -14.29 6.84
N HIS A 113 33.46 -15.10 6.17
CA HIS A 113 33.94 -16.13 5.26
C HIS A 113 34.59 -15.57 3.99
N ALA A 114 34.16 -14.40 3.51
CA ALA A 114 34.78 -13.74 2.36
C ALA A 114 36.18 -13.20 2.68
N VAL A 115 36.41 -12.68 3.89
CA VAL A 115 37.74 -12.20 4.32
C VAL A 115 38.71 -13.37 4.54
N LYS A 116 38.22 -14.54 4.96
CA LYS A 116 39.03 -15.74 5.18
C LYS A 116 39.49 -16.44 3.88
N ARG A 117 38.91 -16.11 2.72
CA ARG A 117 39.30 -16.71 1.44
C ARG A 117 40.49 -15.95 0.84
N SER A 118 41.71 -16.45 1.06
CA SER A 118 42.92 -15.95 0.39
C SER A 118 42.79 -16.15 -1.13
N THR A 119 42.65 -15.07 -1.90
CA THR A 119 42.68 -15.12 -3.36
C THR A 119 44.11 -15.00 -3.85
N VAL A 120 44.78 -16.13 -4.04
CA VAL A 120 46.05 -16.20 -4.77
C VAL A 120 45.85 -17.11 -5.99
N THR A 121 46.47 -16.69 -7.10
CA THR A 121 46.80 -17.39 -8.36
C THR A 121 45.91 -17.39 -9.63
N ASN A 122 44.59 -17.16 -9.63
CA ASN A 122 43.82 -17.21 -10.92
C ASN A 122 43.39 -15.86 -11.54
N ASN A 123 43.65 -14.72 -10.88
CA ASN A 123 43.03 -13.42 -11.23
C ASN A 123 43.80 -12.52 -12.22
N VAL A 124 45.03 -12.85 -12.61
CA VAL A 124 45.86 -11.91 -13.39
C VAL A 124 45.47 -11.88 -14.87
N SER A 125 45.12 -13.02 -15.48
CA SER A 125 44.68 -13.10 -16.88
C SER A 125 43.35 -12.40 -17.12
N ASN A 126 42.30 -12.73 -16.34
CA ASN A 126 40.96 -12.15 -16.49
C ASN A 126 40.94 -10.64 -16.20
N LYS A 127 41.73 -10.17 -15.22
CA LYS A 127 41.86 -8.73 -14.93
C LYS A 127 42.49 -7.96 -16.09
N THR A 128 43.41 -8.58 -16.83
CA THR A 128 44.10 -7.96 -17.97
C THR A 128 43.15 -7.88 -19.18
N GLN A 129 42.36 -8.93 -19.44
CA GLN A 129 41.35 -8.94 -20.51
C GLN A 129 40.23 -7.92 -20.28
N ILE A 130 39.68 -7.85 -19.06
CA ILE A 130 38.66 -6.87 -18.69
C ILE A 130 39.19 -5.44 -18.80
N ASN A 131 40.41 -5.18 -18.33
CA ASN A 131 41.01 -3.85 -18.46
C ASN A 131 41.20 -3.46 -19.93
N ASN A 132 41.62 -4.39 -20.80
CA ASN A 132 41.75 -4.13 -22.23
C ASN A 132 40.41 -3.81 -22.91
N ILE A 133 39.33 -4.51 -22.53
CA ILE A 133 37.98 -4.19 -23.01
C ILE A 133 37.58 -2.78 -22.57
N ILE A 134 37.73 -2.48 -21.27
CA ILE A 134 37.38 -1.17 -20.72
C ILE A 134 38.14 -0.04 -21.42
N GLN A 135 39.42 -0.23 -21.73
CA GLN A 135 40.20 0.79 -22.44
C GLN A 135 39.65 1.10 -23.84
N LYS A 136 39.09 0.10 -24.54
CA LYS A 136 38.50 0.27 -25.87
C LYS A 136 37.07 0.81 -25.87
N MET A 137 36.37 0.76 -24.74
CA MET A 137 35.01 1.29 -24.64
C MET A 137 35.01 2.80 -24.86
N ASP A 138 33.98 3.31 -25.52
CA ASP A 138 33.71 4.74 -25.57
C ASP A 138 32.94 5.22 -24.33
N PRO A 139 33.06 6.50 -23.95
CA PRO A 139 32.19 7.17 -22.98
C PRO A 139 30.68 6.96 -23.21
N VAL A 140 29.92 6.69 -22.15
CA VAL A 140 28.47 6.83 -22.19
C VAL A 140 28.13 8.29 -21.96
N THR A 141 27.73 8.98 -23.04
CA THR A 141 27.36 10.39 -23.00
C THR A 141 25.87 10.57 -23.15
N GLN A 142 25.33 11.62 -22.53
CA GLN A 142 23.91 11.96 -22.64
C GLN A 142 23.49 12.15 -24.11
N LYS A 143 24.33 12.82 -24.89
CA LYS A 143 24.13 13.02 -26.33
C LYS A 143 23.99 11.69 -27.06
N HIS A 144 24.89 10.74 -26.81
CA HIS A 144 24.83 9.42 -27.46
C HIS A 144 23.56 8.64 -27.10
N LEU A 145 23.11 8.72 -25.84
CA LEU A 145 21.84 8.12 -25.43
C LEU A 145 20.65 8.72 -26.19
N ILE A 146 20.63 10.04 -26.36
CA ILE A 146 19.56 10.77 -27.08
C ILE A 146 19.60 10.45 -28.58
N ASP A 147 20.79 10.45 -29.19
CA ASP A 147 20.97 10.18 -30.63
C ASP A 147 20.46 8.77 -31.01
N HIS A 148 20.52 7.83 -30.07
CA HIS A 148 19.99 6.47 -30.22
C HIS A 148 18.58 6.27 -29.63
N ALA A 149 17.96 7.28 -29.04
CA ALA A 149 16.56 7.19 -28.60
C ALA A 149 15.60 6.75 -29.73
N PRO A 150 15.74 7.21 -30.99
CA PRO A 150 14.89 6.76 -32.10
C PRO A 150 14.92 5.26 -32.38
N ASN A 151 15.96 4.54 -31.96
CA ASN A 151 16.05 3.08 -32.11
C ASN A 151 15.16 2.31 -31.11
N LEU A 152 14.61 2.98 -30.10
CA LEU A 152 13.59 2.39 -29.23
C LEU A 152 12.29 2.22 -30.02
N THR A 153 11.82 0.98 -30.10
CA THR A 153 10.61 0.57 -30.83
C THR A 153 9.54 0.07 -29.88
N ILE A 154 8.31 -0.04 -30.37
CA ILE A 154 7.20 -0.55 -29.54
C ILE A 154 7.40 -2.00 -29.10
N GLU A 155 8.08 -2.82 -29.91
CA GLU A 155 8.39 -4.21 -29.58
C GLU A 155 9.28 -4.31 -28.32
N HIS A 156 10.25 -3.39 -28.18
CA HIS A 156 11.06 -3.30 -26.97
C HIS A 156 10.22 -2.97 -25.74
N VAL A 157 9.27 -2.04 -25.88
CA VAL A 157 8.36 -1.65 -24.78
C VAL A 157 7.45 -2.82 -24.37
N GLN A 158 6.94 -3.58 -25.36
CA GLN A 158 6.08 -4.75 -25.13
C GLN A 158 6.80 -5.89 -24.40
N LYS A 159 8.09 -6.08 -24.66
CA LYS A 159 8.94 -7.05 -23.94
C LYS A 159 9.29 -6.61 -22.51
N GLY A 160 8.91 -5.40 -22.08
CA GLY A 160 9.20 -4.90 -20.73
C GLY A 160 10.72 -4.77 -20.48
N ALA A 161 11.15 -5.05 -19.25
CA ALA A 161 12.53 -4.82 -18.82
C ALA A 161 13.59 -5.49 -19.71
N SER A 162 13.32 -6.69 -20.22
CA SER A 162 14.22 -7.39 -21.14
C SER A 162 14.33 -6.69 -22.50
N GLY A 163 13.24 -6.12 -23.02
CA GLY A 163 13.26 -5.38 -24.28
C GLY A 163 14.01 -4.06 -24.17
N TYR A 164 13.89 -3.34 -23.05
CA TYR A 164 14.74 -2.16 -22.81
C TYR A 164 16.22 -2.52 -22.71
N ALA A 165 16.55 -3.67 -22.09
CA ALA A 165 17.93 -4.13 -22.00
C ALA A 165 18.49 -4.56 -23.37
N GLU A 166 17.71 -5.25 -24.19
CA GLU A 166 18.02 -5.58 -25.59
C GLU A 166 18.33 -4.30 -26.39
N TYR A 167 17.39 -3.35 -26.41
CA TYR A 167 17.59 -2.04 -27.03
C TYR A 167 18.86 -1.35 -26.52
N ALA A 168 19.06 -1.32 -25.21
CA ALA A 168 20.21 -0.64 -24.61
C ALA A 168 21.53 -1.25 -25.08
N LEU A 169 21.65 -2.58 -25.08
CA LEU A 169 22.87 -3.28 -25.46
C LEU A 169 23.13 -3.31 -26.97
N GLU A 170 22.08 -3.22 -27.79
CA GLU A 170 22.22 -3.15 -29.25
C GLU A 170 22.55 -1.76 -29.76
N TYR A 171 22.09 -0.71 -29.06
CA TYR A 171 22.22 0.67 -29.48
C TYR A 171 23.02 1.51 -28.47
N PRO A 172 22.43 2.27 -27.53
CA PRO A 172 23.15 3.32 -26.80
C PRO A 172 24.25 2.85 -25.84
N LEU A 173 24.25 1.58 -25.42
CA LEU A 173 25.24 0.99 -24.51
C LEU A 173 26.14 -0.04 -25.19
N LYS A 174 25.95 -0.28 -26.50
CA LYS A 174 26.75 -1.23 -27.27
C LYS A 174 28.24 -0.91 -27.16
N ASP A 175 29.03 -1.88 -26.74
CA ASP A 175 30.48 -1.76 -26.54
C ASP A 175 30.91 -0.63 -25.56
N ARG A 176 30.00 -0.15 -24.71
CA ARG A 176 30.24 0.97 -23.76
C ARG A 176 30.12 0.56 -22.29
N VAL A 177 29.61 -0.64 -22.02
CA VAL A 177 29.37 -1.16 -20.68
C VAL A 177 29.89 -2.58 -20.55
N VAL A 178 30.30 -2.96 -19.35
CA VAL A 178 30.78 -4.30 -19.07
C VAL A 178 30.40 -4.76 -17.66
N CYS A 179 29.83 -5.96 -17.54
CA CYS A 179 29.52 -6.61 -16.28
C CYS A 179 30.73 -7.40 -15.79
N VAL A 180 31.31 -6.99 -14.66
CA VAL A 180 32.55 -7.58 -14.10
C VAL A 180 32.31 -8.52 -12.92
N ASP A 181 31.10 -8.52 -12.35
CA ASP A 181 30.66 -9.42 -11.29
C ASP A 181 29.14 -9.56 -11.41
N TYR A 182 28.70 -10.62 -12.09
CA TYR A 182 27.28 -10.87 -12.36
C TYR A 182 26.47 -11.07 -11.08
N ALA A 183 27.02 -11.82 -10.11
CA ALA A 183 26.36 -12.10 -8.84
C ALA A 183 26.06 -10.82 -8.04
N ARG A 184 26.91 -9.80 -8.19
CA ARG A 184 26.73 -8.49 -7.55
C ARG A 184 26.22 -7.40 -8.50
N ARG A 185 25.80 -7.77 -9.73
CA ARG A 185 25.38 -6.83 -10.79
C ARG A 185 26.32 -5.63 -10.93
N LYS A 186 27.63 -5.89 -10.91
CA LYS A 186 28.65 -4.82 -10.94
C LYS A 186 28.98 -4.48 -12.38
N ILE A 187 28.49 -3.34 -12.84
CA ILE A 187 28.78 -2.82 -14.19
C ILE A 187 29.89 -1.78 -14.13
N LYS A 188 30.71 -1.73 -15.17
CA LYS A 188 31.65 -0.63 -15.42
C LYS A 188 31.33 0.03 -16.75
N PHE A 189 31.49 1.35 -16.78
CA PHE A 189 31.34 2.17 -17.99
C PHE A 189 32.25 3.39 -17.88
N LYS A 190 32.48 4.10 -18.98
CA LYS A 190 33.18 5.39 -18.97
C LYS A 190 32.18 6.54 -18.90
N ASP A 191 32.39 7.49 -17.98
CA ASP A 191 31.61 8.73 -17.96
C ASP A 191 32.02 9.68 -19.10
N GLN A 192 31.42 10.87 -19.15
CA GLN A 192 31.67 11.87 -20.19
C GLN A 192 33.13 12.36 -20.23
N GLU A 193 33.84 12.30 -19.11
CA GLU A 193 35.25 12.68 -18.99
C GLU A 193 36.19 11.51 -19.35
N GLY A 194 35.62 10.33 -19.61
CA GLY A 194 36.38 9.10 -19.90
C GLY A 194 36.81 8.34 -18.65
N ASN A 195 36.39 8.77 -17.45
CA ASN A 195 36.72 8.08 -16.21
C ASN A 195 35.93 6.78 -16.11
N VAL A 196 36.61 5.71 -15.67
CA VAL A 196 35.97 4.41 -15.48
C VAL A 196 35.17 4.42 -14.18
N ILE A 197 33.85 4.39 -14.30
CA ILE A 197 32.92 4.29 -13.19
C ILE A 197 32.64 2.82 -12.91
N THR A 198 32.70 2.43 -11.63
CA THR A 198 32.16 1.15 -11.17
C THR A 198 30.80 1.41 -10.52
N ASP A 199 29.76 0.79 -11.07
CA ASP A 199 28.37 1.08 -10.75
C ASP A 199 27.63 -0.20 -10.33
N PRO A 200 27.72 -0.58 -9.04
CA PRO A 200 26.96 -1.70 -8.50
C PRO A 200 25.46 -1.48 -8.69
N GLU A 201 24.78 -2.50 -9.21
CA GLU A 201 23.34 -2.47 -9.52
C GLU A 201 22.90 -1.36 -10.48
N MET A 202 23.82 -0.82 -11.29
CA MET A 202 23.56 0.30 -12.22
C MET A 202 22.90 1.52 -11.54
N ALA A 203 23.24 1.81 -10.29
CA ALA A 203 22.63 2.89 -9.52
C ALA A 203 22.80 4.29 -10.16
N LYS A 204 23.81 4.48 -11.02
CA LYS A 204 24.04 5.74 -11.76
C LYS A 204 23.61 5.63 -13.22
N LEU A 205 23.98 4.54 -13.88
CA LEU A 205 23.79 4.37 -15.31
C LEU A 205 22.32 4.17 -15.69
N ALA A 206 21.56 3.38 -14.92
CA ALA A 206 20.17 3.11 -15.25
C ALA A 206 19.30 4.39 -15.16
N PRO A 207 19.35 5.21 -14.10
CA PRO A 207 18.59 6.47 -14.06
C PRO A 207 18.98 7.42 -15.20
N MET A 208 20.28 7.58 -15.47
CA MET A 208 20.76 8.38 -16.60
C MET A 208 20.22 7.86 -17.94
N PHE A 209 20.22 6.54 -18.15
CA PHE A 209 19.68 5.91 -19.34
C PHE A 209 18.19 6.21 -19.50
N PHE A 210 17.37 5.89 -18.50
CA PHE A 210 15.92 6.07 -18.58
C PHE A 210 15.50 7.54 -18.67
N GLU A 211 16.22 8.46 -18.02
CA GLU A 211 15.98 9.90 -18.15
C GLU A 211 16.04 10.38 -19.60
N ASN A 212 16.96 9.81 -20.40
CA ASN A 212 17.18 10.24 -21.78
C ASN A 212 16.27 9.56 -22.80
N ILE A 213 15.61 8.46 -22.44
CA ILE A 213 14.71 7.73 -23.34
C ILE A 213 13.23 7.80 -22.93
N LYS A 214 12.91 8.28 -21.72
CA LYS A 214 11.53 8.30 -21.19
C LYS A 214 10.54 9.03 -22.08
N LYS A 215 10.98 10.10 -22.76
CA LYS A 215 10.13 10.85 -23.69
C LYS A 215 9.75 9.98 -24.89
N LYS A 216 10.73 9.34 -25.52
CA LYS A 216 10.50 8.45 -26.66
C LYS A 216 9.66 7.23 -26.27
N SER A 217 9.92 6.64 -25.11
CA SER A 217 9.08 5.57 -24.54
C SER A 217 7.62 6.00 -24.43
N SER A 218 7.41 7.20 -23.89
CA SER A 218 6.07 7.76 -23.72
C SER A 218 5.36 7.97 -25.06
N GLU A 219 6.06 8.55 -26.05
CA GLU A 219 5.54 8.76 -27.40
C GLU A 219 5.08 7.44 -28.06
N LEU A 220 5.84 6.36 -27.89
CA LEU A 220 5.49 5.04 -28.43
C LEU A 220 4.19 4.49 -27.82
N VAL A 221 4.05 4.57 -26.50
CA VAL A 221 2.85 4.06 -25.80
C VAL A 221 1.62 4.91 -26.10
N TYR A 222 1.75 6.25 -26.05
CA TYR A 222 0.62 7.15 -26.36
C TYR A 222 0.19 7.04 -27.83
N GLY A 223 1.12 6.77 -28.75
CA GLY A 223 0.84 6.56 -30.16
C GLY A 223 -0.02 5.33 -30.47
N LEU A 224 -0.21 4.41 -29.51
CA LEU A 224 -1.10 3.26 -29.67
C LEU A 224 -2.57 3.57 -29.35
N ASN A 225 -2.86 4.72 -28.75
CA ASN A 225 -4.22 5.08 -28.35
C ASN A 225 -5.08 5.50 -29.56
N ASN A 226 -5.77 4.54 -30.16
CA ASN A 226 -6.66 4.73 -31.31
C ASN A 226 -8.14 4.68 -30.93
N GLN A 227 -8.99 5.40 -31.66
CA GLN A 227 -10.44 5.48 -31.42
C GLN A 227 -11.21 4.17 -31.71
N GLU A 228 -10.59 3.20 -32.41
CA GLU A 228 -11.20 1.92 -32.80
C GLU A 228 -10.69 0.73 -31.97
N MET A 229 -10.25 0.96 -30.75
CA MET A 229 -9.62 -0.06 -29.91
C MET A 229 -10.65 -1.03 -29.31
N ASP A 230 -10.49 -2.33 -29.55
CA ASP A 230 -11.30 -3.37 -28.88
C ASP A 230 -10.83 -3.63 -27.43
N SER A 231 -11.58 -4.41 -26.67
CA SER A 231 -11.28 -4.69 -25.25
C SER A 231 -9.94 -5.41 -25.03
N SER A 232 -9.50 -6.25 -25.98
CA SER A 232 -8.22 -6.98 -25.89
C SER A 232 -7.05 -6.04 -26.14
N MET A 233 -7.17 -5.19 -27.15
CA MET A 233 -6.21 -4.13 -27.45
C MET A 233 -6.11 -3.12 -26.30
N PHE A 234 -7.23 -2.79 -25.66
CA PHE A 234 -7.25 -1.93 -24.47
C PHE A 234 -6.45 -2.52 -23.31
N GLU A 235 -6.60 -3.82 -23.01
CA GLU A 235 -5.84 -4.45 -21.92
C GLU A 235 -4.34 -4.47 -22.20
N GLN A 236 -3.95 -4.72 -23.45
CA GLN A 236 -2.53 -4.69 -23.86
C GLN A 236 -1.96 -3.28 -23.73
N VAL A 237 -2.68 -2.26 -24.20
CA VAL A 237 -2.25 -0.86 -24.09
C VAL A 237 -2.20 -0.41 -22.62
N ALA A 238 -3.15 -0.84 -21.78
CA ALA A 238 -3.13 -0.59 -20.34
C ALA A 238 -1.87 -1.16 -19.65
N LYS A 239 -1.40 -2.36 -20.06
CA LYS A 239 -0.13 -2.91 -19.56
C LYS A 239 1.06 -2.05 -19.95
N LEU A 240 1.07 -1.45 -21.14
CA LEU A 240 2.16 -0.57 -21.60
C LEU A 240 2.19 0.77 -20.85
N PHE A 241 1.04 1.24 -20.34
CA PHE A 241 1.02 2.41 -19.44
C PHE A 241 1.76 2.14 -18.12
N ASN A 242 1.68 0.92 -17.59
CA ASN A 242 2.48 0.52 -16.42
C ASN A 242 3.98 0.55 -16.76
N THR A 243 4.37 0.07 -17.94
CA THR A 243 5.77 0.16 -18.41
C THR A 243 6.28 1.60 -18.47
N ASN A 244 5.44 2.56 -18.90
CA ASN A 244 5.81 3.98 -18.85
C ASN A 244 6.00 4.50 -17.41
N ALA A 245 5.16 4.06 -16.48
CA ALA A 245 5.34 4.39 -15.06
C ALA A 245 6.65 3.79 -14.52
N ASP A 246 7.00 2.56 -14.91
CA ASP A 246 8.27 1.93 -14.56
C ASP A 246 9.47 2.68 -15.13
N VAL A 247 9.43 3.10 -16.40
CA VAL A 247 10.46 3.92 -17.02
C VAL A 247 10.65 5.24 -16.28
N LYS A 248 9.55 5.90 -15.89
CA LYS A 248 9.60 7.12 -15.08
C LYS A 248 10.23 6.85 -13.71
N ASN A 249 9.78 5.82 -13.00
CA ASN A 249 10.34 5.41 -11.72
C ASN A 249 11.85 5.14 -11.82
N CYS A 250 12.30 4.46 -12.88
CA CYS A 250 13.71 4.20 -13.10
C CYS A 250 14.51 5.48 -13.35
N SER A 251 13.95 6.45 -14.11
CA SER A 251 14.59 7.76 -14.32
C SER A 251 14.76 8.56 -13.03
N GLU A 252 13.87 8.36 -12.06
CA GLU A 252 13.92 8.95 -10.71
C GLU A 252 14.79 8.14 -9.74
N GLY A 253 15.37 7.02 -10.18
CA GLY A 253 16.23 6.15 -9.36
C GLY A 253 15.47 5.21 -8.43
N ILE A 254 14.16 5.03 -8.62
CA ILE A 254 13.35 4.09 -7.85
C ILE A 254 13.65 2.66 -8.31
N LYS A 255 14.08 1.82 -7.37
CA LYS A 255 14.44 0.41 -7.61
C LYS A 255 13.20 -0.50 -7.56
N SER A 256 12.39 -0.47 -8.61
CA SER A 256 11.25 -1.41 -8.78
C SER A 256 11.71 -2.80 -9.24
N GLU A 257 10.78 -3.76 -9.32
CA GLU A 257 11.04 -5.07 -9.93
C GLU A 257 11.53 -4.92 -11.38
N PHE A 258 10.88 -4.06 -12.17
CA PHE A 258 11.31 -3.71 -13.52
C PHE A 258 12.75 -3.19 -13.56
N PHE A 259 13.15 -2.33 -12.61
CA PHE A 259 14.53 -1.85 -12.51
C PHE A 259 15.50 -3.03 -12.31
N HIS A 260 15.21 -3.90 -11.35
CA HIS A 260 16.07 -5.04 -11.04
C HIS A 260 16.20 -6.02 -12.22
N ASP A 261 15.12 -6.27 -12.94
CA ASP A 261 15.13 -7.11 -14.13
C ASP A 261 15.91 -6.46 -15.28
N PHE A 262 15.74 -5.16 -15.52
CA PHE A 262 16.51 -4.44 -16.52
C PHE A 262 18.01 -4.57 -16.23
N VAL A 263 18.44 -4.31 -14.99
CA VAL A 263 19.84 -4.42 -14.58
C VAL A 263 20.36 -5.85 -14.76
N LYS A 264 19.54 -6.86 -14.40
CA LYS A 264 19.89 -8.27 -14.56
C LYS A 264 20.13 -8.61 -16.04
N HIS A 265 19.25 -8.16 -16.94
CA HIS A 265 19.38 -8.39 -18.36
C HIS A 265 20.59 -7.66 -18.97
N VAL A 266 20.80 -6.38 -18.63
CA VAL A 266 21.99 -5.63 -19.08
C VAL A 266 23.27 -6.29 -18.58
N CYS A 267 23.34 -6.71 -17.31
CA CYS A 267 24.53 -7.38 -16.81
C CYS A 267 24.75 -8.71 -17.54
N SER A 268 23.69 -9.50 -17.77
CA SER A 268 23.80 -10.78 -18.49
C SER A 268 24.31 -10.64 -19.92
N GLY A 269 23.87 -9.60 -20.64
CA GLY A 269 24.30 -9.36 -22.02
C GLY A 269 25.61 -8.59 -22.15
N SER A 270 26.26 -8.24 -21.03
CA SER A 270 27.55 -7.54 -21.02
C SER A 270 28.61 -8.25 -20.16
N VAL A 271 28.40 -9.51 -19.79
CA VAL A 271 29.41 -10.32 -19.09
C VAL A 271 30.60 -10.57 -20.02
N VAL A 272 31.81 -10.42 -19.50
CA VAL A 272 33.03 -10.86 -20.19
C VAL A 272 33.25 -12.33 -19.87
N GLU A 273 33.24 -13.16 -20.91
CA GLU A 273 33.70 -14.57 -20.84
C GLU A 273 35.24 -14.67 -20.75
#